data_AF-A0A954G225-F1
#
_entry.id   AF-A0A954G225-F1
#
_cell.length_a   1.000
_cell.length_b   1.000
_cell.length_c   1.000
_cell.angle_alpha   90.00
_cell.angle_beta   90.00
_cell.angle_gamma   90.00
#
_symmetry.space_group_name_H-M   'P 1'
#
loop_
_entity.id
_entity.type
_entity.pdbx_description
1 polymer ?
#
loop_
_entity_poly.entity_id
_entity_poly.type
_entity_poly.pdbx_seq_one_letter_code
_entity_poly.pdbx_strand_id
1 'polypeptide(L)'
;MYFQFPCEKCSKKLKVRDENVGKKVRCPYCHHTMLVKKPETPIIDTSIDVNTSSSTSSSRSSGSSSRSGNKNVSSGWADGTEVSLSKSGLIAVGASVAFIAIMFPFRKFYLGELFLDRGWVPFALVFLMSWSATILILKYRKLGKQKDSMLFDTLPTDISEDISEKTVARFIDHVKNLPVDPRESFLVNRVLRGLEHFSVLKSSSEVSSRLQSQSEIDATAVDSSYTILKVFIWAIPILGFIGTVIGISAAVGGFSGGMDNATDISALKESLGSVTGGLSTAFDTTLVALVMSMLVMFPSSSMQKSEEDLLNWVDEYCNENLLKRLKEPDHGGGGGDEKDHRRLIQKTIDKAMANHHAELQTWIEKLEGIGDTLSQQVVKSWGKIDDKIREQQEAQLAEVQQVMKHLESVEEKMTALQSAHTS
;
A
#
# COMPACT_ATOMS: atom_id res chain seq x y z
N MET A 1 10.04 12.91 18.58
CA MET A 1 8.95 13.56 19.34
C MET A 1 8.24 14.56 18.44
N TYR A 2 7.06 15.04 18.86
CA TYR A 2 6.36 16.15 18.23
C TYR A 2 6.61 17.42 19.04
N PHE A 3 6.78 18.56 18.39
CA PHE A 3 6.84 19.87 19.04
C PHE A 3 5.92 20.87 18.33
N GLN A 4 5.53 21.91 19.05
CA GLN A 4 4.71 22.99 18.52
C GLN A 4 5.60 24.16 18.09
N PHE A 5 5.27 24.77 16.96
CA PHE A 5 5.86 26.04 16.55
C PHE A 5 4.80 26.95 15.90
N PRO A 6 4.89 28.28 16.07
CA PRO A 6 3.94 29.22 15.48
C PRO A 6 4.24 29.46 14.00
N CYS A 7 3.18 29.58 13.19
CA CYS A 7 3.29 30.02 11.80
C CYS A 7 3.70 31.49 11.71
N GLU A 8 4.73 31.82 10.92
CA GLU A 8 5.23 33.22 10.76
C GLU A 8 4.17 34.21 10.25
N LYS A 9 3.21 33.76 9.44
CA LYS A 9 2.20 34.64 8.82
C LYS A 9 0.86 34.74 9.55
N CYS A 10 0.34 33.63 10.09
CA CYS A 10 -0.97 33.61 10.76
C CYS A 10 -0.91 33.34 12.27
N SER A 11 0.30 33.18 12.83
CA SER A 11 0.56 32.94 14.26
C SER A 11 -0.14 31.73 14.87
N LYS A 12 -0.81 30.90 14.07
CA LYS A 12 -1.43 29.64 14.53
C LYS A 12 -0.35 28.61 14.85
N LYS A 13 -0.55 27.88 15.95
CA LYS A 13 0.34 26.80 16.39
C LYS A 13 0.20 25.60 15.44
N LEU A 14 1.32 25.10 14.95
CA LEU A 14 1.43 23.91 14.12
C LEU A 14 2.22 22.85 14.89
N LYS A 15 1.85 21.58 14.72
CA LYS A 15 2.52 20.46 15.40
C LYS A 15 3.28 19.63 14.38
N VAL A 16 4.59 19.45 14.57
CA VAL A 16 5.49 18.80 13.61
C VAL A 16 6.47 17.86 14.31
N ARG A 17 6.89 16.79 13.64
CA ARG A 17 7.90 15.83 14.12
C ARG A 17 9.31 16.41 14.06
N ASP A 18 10.18 16.00 14.98
CA ASP A 18 11.59 16.44 15.04
C ASP A 18 12.37 16.22 13.72
N GLU A 19 12.05 15.17 12.96
CA GLU A 19 12.70 14.84 11.68
C GLU A 19 12.43 15.83 10.54
N ASN A 20 11.49 16.74 10.76
CA ASN A 20 11.16 17.82 9.84
C ASN A 20 11.82 19.15 10.22
N VAL A 21 12.62 19.19 11.30
CA VAL A 21 13.48 20.33 11.63
C VAL A 21 14.44 20.59 10.46
N GLY A 22 14.50 21.83 9.99
CA GLY A 22 15.29 22.23 8.83
C GLY A 22 14.60 22.02 7.46
N LYS A 23 13.43 21.38 7.40
CA LYS A 23 12.66 21.22 6.15
C LYS A 23 11.64 22.36 5.98
N LYS A 24 11.30 22.65 4.72
CA LYS A 24 10.23 23.60 4.36
C LYS A 24 8.88 22.91 4.51
N VAL A 25 7.99 23.47 5.34
CA VAL A 25 6.61 23.00 5.51
C VAL A 25 5.64 24.11 5.10
N ARG A 26 4.49 23.72 4.56
CA ARG A 26 3.44 24.66 4.17
C ARG A 26 2.39 24.73 5.26
N CYS A 27 2.15 25.93 5.79
CA CYS A 27 1.10 26.12 6.80
C CYS A 27 -0.27 25.81 6.18
N PRO A 28 -1.05 24.88 6.74
CA PRO A 28 -2.31 24.47 6.14
C PRO A 28 -3.44 25.48 6.36
N TYR A 29 -3.27 26.47 7.26
CA TYR A 29 -4.24 27.53 7.50
C TYR A 29 -4.11 28.72 6.53
N CYS A 30 -2.89 29.11 6.18
CA CYS A 30 -2.64 30.30 5.35
C CYS A 30 -1.84 30.01 4.06
N HIS A 31 -1.51 28.75 3.83
CA HIS A 31 -0.72 28.24 2.70
C HIS A 31 0.68 28.84 2.54
N HIS A 32 1.19 29.55 3.55
CA HIS A 32 2.53 30.11 3.56
C HIS A 32 3.58 29.03 3.85
N THR A 33 4.64 28.99 3.05
CA THR A 33 5.76 28.05 3.23
C THR A 33 6.79 28.64 4.17
N MET A 34 7.13 27.92 5.23
CA MET A 34 8.10 28.32 6.26
C MET A 34 9.06 27.18 6.59
N LEU A 35 10.21 27.51 7.15
CA LEU A 35 11.21 26.53 7.55
C LEU A 35 11.02 26.17 9.03
N VAL A 36 10.93 24.88 9.32
CA VAL A 36 10.73 24.40 10.69
C VAL A 36 12.00 24.62 11.51
N LYS A 37 11.96 25.57 12.44
CA LYS A 37 13.01 25.80 13.44
C LYS A 37 12.59 25.20 14.76
N LYS A 38 13.47 24.43 15.39
CA LYS A 38 13.24 23.93 16.76
C LYS A 38 13.36 25.12 17.72
N PRO A 39 12.40 25.35 18.64
CA PRO A 39 12.59 26.36 19.67
C PRO A 39 13.80 25.98 20.52
N GLU A 40 14.79 26.87 20.60
CA GLU A 40 15.88 26.75 21.57
C GLU A 40 15.27 26.85 22.95
N THR A 41 15.32 25.75 23.72
CA THR A 41 14.96 25.77 25.14
C THR A 41 15.97 26.62 25.89
N PRO A 42 15.57 27.69 26.59
CA PRO A 42 16.40 28.21 27.66
C PRO A 42 16.32 27.23 28.83
N ILE A 43 17.50 27.01 29.40
CA ILE A 43 17.77 26.23 30.60
C ILE A 43 16.96 26.81 31.77
N ILE A 44 16.50 25.91 32.63
CA ILE A 44 15.84 26.20 33.91
C ILE A 44 16.66 27.23 34.68
N ASP A 45 16.04 28.33 35.10
CA ASP A 45 16.54 29.08 36.24
C ASP A 45 15.40 29.30 37.24
N THR A 46 15.62 28.74 38.43
CA THR A 46 14.82 28.91 39.63
C THR A 46 15.01 30.31 40.17
N SER A 47 13.96 31.13 40.16
CA SER A 47 13.78 32.15 41.20
C SER A 47 12.31 32.54 41.32
N ILE A 48 11.85 32.45 42.55
CA ILE A 48 10.60 32.95 43.09
C ILE A 48 10.62 34.47 43.00
N ASP A 49 9.53 35.08 42.54
CA ASP A 49 9.11 36.38 43.07
C ASP A 49 7.58 36.51 43.08
N VAL A 50 7.08 36.82 44.27
CA VAL A 50 5.70 37.15 44.60
C VAL A 50 5.50 38.64 44.27
N ASN A 51 4.52 38.99 43.44
CA ASN A 51 3.67 40.13 43.79
C ASN A 51 2.33 40.21 43.05
N THR A 52 1.36 40.61 43.86
CA THR A 52 -0.05 40.89 43.64
C THR A 52 -0.25 42.15 42.80
N SER A 53 -1.17 42.12 41.82
CA SER A 53 -2.10 43.24 41.59
C SER A 53 -3.22 42.86 40.61
N SER A 54 -4.43 42.89 41.15
CA SER A 54 -5.73 42.93 40.49
C SER A 54 -5.84 44.03 39.43
N SER A 55 -6.49 43.72 38.30
CA SER A 55 -7.35 44.71 37.62
C SER A 55 -8.43 44.03 36.77
N THR A 56 -9.66 44.25 37.22
CA THR A 56 -10.92 44.01 36.56
C THR A 56 -11.04 44.90 35.32
N SER A 57 -11.41 44.35 34.16
CA SER A 57 -12.18 45.11 33.17
C SER A 57 -13.01 44.19 32.26
N SER A 58 -14.31 44.37 32.41
CA SER A 58 -15.38 43.91 31.54
C SER A 58 -15.44 44.79 30.28
N SER A 59 -15.70 44.20 29.11
CA SER A 59 -16.75 44.68 28.18
C SER A 59 -16.78 43.98 26.81
N ARG A 60 -18.03 43.63 26.45
CA ARG A 60 -18.70 43.76 25.15
C ARG A 60 -18.32 42.83 23.99
N SER A 61 -19.16 41.79 23.88
CA SER A 61 -19.99 41.45 22.71
C SER A 61 -19.81 42.26 21.41
N SER A 62 -19.53 41.55 20.33
CA SER A 62 -20.04 41.86 18.99
C SER A 62 -20.34 40.55 18.25
N GLY A 63 -21.62 40.35 17.93
CA GLY A 63 -22.09 39.21 17.17
C GLY A 63 -21.75 39.34 15.69
N SER A 64 -21.56 38.20 15.02
CA SER A 64 -21.84 38.11 13.59
C SER A 64 -22.42 36.73 13.25
N SER A 65 -23.72 36.78 12.97
CA SER A 65 -24.44 36.01 11.94
C SER A 65 -23.92 34.63 11.56
N SER A 66 -24.63 33.63 12.06
CA SER A 66 -24.67 32.25 11.59
C SER A 66 -25.11 32.17 10.12
N ARG A 67 -24.30 31.50 9.29
CA ARG A 67 -24.72 31.03 7.98
C ARG A 67 -24.78 29.51 8.05
N SER A 68 -25.96 29.03 8.44
CA SER A 68 -26.32 27.61 8.47
C SER A 68 -26.31 27.06 7.04
N GLY A 69 -25.21 26.40 6.68
CA GLY A 69 -25.11 25.54 5.51
C GLY A 69 -25.45 24.13 5.95
N ASN A 70 -26.69 23.70 5.68
CA ASN A 70 -27.21 22.37 5.93
C ASN A 70 -26.37 21.34 5.13
N LYS A 71 -25.33 20.77 5.75
CA LYS A 71 -24.61 19.61 5.20
C LYS A 71 -25.24 18.36 5.78
N ASN A 72 -25.98 17.64 4.94
CA ASN A 72 -26.42 16.28 5.21
C ASN A 72 -25.22 15.42 5.61
N VAL A 73 -25.12 15.11 6.90
CA VAL A 73 -24.15 14.15 7.43
C VAL A 73 -24.67 12.76 7.09
N SER A 74 -24.45 12.31 5.85
CA SER A 74 -24.53 10.88 5.55
C SER A 74 -23.45 10.17 6.34
N SER A 75 -23.74 9.07 7.02
CA SER A 75 -22.73 8.26 7.73
C SER A 75 -21.69 7.72 6.74
N GLY A 76 -20.62 8.47 6.50
CA GLY A 76 -19.61 8.16 5.49
C GLY A 76 -18.28 7.81 6.14
N TRP A 77 -17.79 6.62 5.84
CA TRP A 77 -16.40 6.21 6.06
C TRP A 77 -15.44 7.25 5.43
N ALA A 78 -14.22 7.40 5.96
CA ALA A 78 -13.26 8.30 5.36
C ALA A 78 -12.90 7.80 3.96
N ASP A 79 -13.16 8.62 2.95
CA ASP A 79 -12.88 8.33 1.53
C ASP A 79 -11.37 8.26 1.22
N GLY A 80 -10.54 8.49 2.25
CA GLY A 80 -9.10 8.24 2.28
C GLY A 80 -8.38 8.69 1.01
N THR A 81 -7.60 7.76 0.45
CA THR A 81 -6.89 7.91 -0.82
C THR A 81 -7.59 7.19 -1.97
N GLU A 82 -8.86 6.82 -1.83
CA GLU A 82 -9.58 6.06 -2.86
C GLU A 82 -9.82 6.91 -4.11
N VAL A 83 -9.58 6.32 -5.27
CA VAL A 83 -9.81 7.00 -6.55
C VAL A 83 -10.95 6.28 -7.25
N SER A 84 -12.04 7.01 -7.53
CA SER A 84 -13.17 6.45 -8.26
C SER A 84 -12.73 5.92 -9.63
N LEU A 85 -12.95 4.62 -9.87
CA LEU A 85 -12.47 3.92 -11.06
C LEU A 85 -13.03 4.50 -12.37
N SER A 86 -14.28 4.94 -12.37
CA SER A 86 -14.93 5.55 -13.54
C SER A 86 -14.29 6.89 -13.94
N LYS A 87 -13.98 7.75 -12.95
CA LYS A 87 -13.33 9.04 -13.23
C LYS A 87 -11.89 8.86 -13.69
N SER A 88 -11.13 7.93 -13.07
CA SER A 88 -9.76 7.66 -13.50
C SER A 88 -9.72 7.04 -14.89
N GLY A 89 -10.67 6.16 -15.23
CA GLY A 89 -10.78 5.57 -16.56
C GLY A 89 -11.05 6.59 -17.67
N LEU A 90 -11.95 7.55 -17.45
CA LEU A 90 -12.22 8.62 -18.44
C LEU A 90 -10.99 9.49 -18.69
N ILE A 91 -10.28 9.89 -17.63
CA ILE A 91 -9.05 10.67 -17.73
C ILE A 91 -7.97 9.83 -18.45
N ALA A 92 -7.88 8.53 -18.16
CA ALA A 92 -6.93 7.62 -18.78
C ALA A 92 -7.15 7.47 -20.29
N VAL A 93 -8.40 7.37 -20.75
CA VAL A 93 -8.71 7.35 -22.19
C VAL A 93 -8.17 8.61 -22.87
N GLY A 94 -8.48 9.79 -22.31
CA GLY A 94 -7.99 11.06 -22.83
C GLY A 94 -6.46 11.15 -22.84
N ALA A 95 -5.81 10.72 -21.76
CA ALA A 95 -4.35 10.71 -21.63
C ALA A 95 -3.68 9.71 -22.59
N SER A 96 -4.32 8.57 -22.87
CA SER A 96 -3.84 7.59 -23.84
C SER A 96 -3.91 8.12 -25.26
N VAL A 97 -5.04 8.74 -25.64
CA VAL A 97 -5.20 9.38 -26.94
C VAL A 97 -4.20 10.53 -27.10
N ALA A 98 -4.00 11.34 -26.06
CA ALA A 98 -3.02 12.41 -26.08
C ALA A 98 -1.59 11.87 -26.26
N PHE A 99 -1.22 10.78 -25.58
CA PHE A 99 0.09 10.15 -25.74
C PHE A 99 0.31 9.67 -27.20
N ILE A 100 -0.69 8.99 -27.77
CA ILE A 100 -0.64 8.53 -29.16
C ILE A 100 -0.55 9.71 -30.14
N ALA A 101 -1.32 10.78 -29.92
CA ALA A 101 -1.27 11.99 -30.75
C ALA A 101 0.10 12.69 -30.67
N ILE A 102 0.73 12.72 -29.50
CA ILE A 102 2.09 13.25 -29.31
C ILE A 102 3.13 12.39 -30.03
N MET A 103 2.92 11.08 -30.12
CA MET A 103 3.82 10.17 -30.85
C MET A 103 3.67 10.24 -32.37
N PHE A 104 2.53 10.73 -32.88
CA PHE A 104 2.26 10.86 -34.32
C PHE A 104 3.34 11.61 -35.14
N PRO A 105 3.86 12.79 -34.73
CA PRO A 105 4.95 13.46 -35.44
C PRO A 105 6.27 12.69 -35.40
N PHE A 106 6.44 11.80 -34.44
CA PHE A 106 7.64 10.98 -34.27
C PHE A 106 7.54 9.61 -34.96
N ARG A 107 6.53 9.37 -35.79
CA ARG A 107 6.33 8.09 -36.51
C ARG A 107 7.54 7.63 -37.33
N LYS A 108 8.39 8.57 -37.79
CA LYS A 108 9.62 8.27 -38.53
C LYS A 108 10.79 7.81 -37.65
N PHE A 109 10.69 7.97 -36.34
CA PHE A 109 11.68 7.49 -35.38
C PHE A 109 11.25 6.13 -34.85
N TYR A 110 12.23 5.33 -34.41
CA TYR A 110 12.02 3.99 -33.86
C TYR A 110 10.88 3.91 -32.84
N LEU A 111 10.77 4.89 -31.93
CA LEU A 111 9.69 4.95 -30.94
C LEU A 111 8.30 5.11 -31.56
N GLY A 112 8.16 5.93 -32.61
CA GLY A 112 6.88 6.12 -33.27
C GLY A 112 6.42 4.87 -33.99
N GLU A 113 7.32 4.19 -34.71
CA GLU A 113 7.05 2.91 -35.36
C GLU A 113 6.65 1.84 -34.33
N LEU A 114 7.37 1.78 -33.21
CA LEU A 114 7.15 0.84 -32.11
C LEU A 114 5.73 0.93 -31.51
N PHE A 115 5.18 2.14 -31.38
CA PHE A 115 3.85 2.35 -30.79
C PHE A 115 2.70 2.44 -31.81
N LEU A 116 2.96 2.85 -33.06
CA LEU A 116 1.92 3.10 -34.06
C LEU A 116 1.76 2.00 -35.10
N ASP A 117 2.85 1.32 -35.47
CA ASP A 117 2.90 0.45 -36.66
C ASP A 117 2.91 -1.06 -36.31
N ARG A 118 2.96 -1.43 -35.02
CA ARG A 118 3.09 -2.82 -34.54
C ARG A 118 1.79 -3.47 -34.07
N GLY A 119 0.66 -3.04 -34.62
CA GLY A 119 -0.67 -3.60 -34.34
C GLY A 119 -1.34 -3.02 -33.10
N TRP A 120 -2.28 -3.77 -32.52
CA TRP A 120 -3.16 -3.26 -31.46
C TRP A 120 -2.57 -3.34 -30.05
N VAL A 121 -1.59 -4.23 -29.83
CA VAL A 121 -1.00 -4.50 -28.50
C VAL A 121 -0.35 -3.24 -27.91
N PRO A 122 0.47 -2.46 -28.63
CA PRO A 122 1.02 -1.21 -28.09
C PRO A 122 -0.04 -0.20 -27.62
N PHE A 123 -1.18 -0.11 -28.30
CA PHE A 123 -2.28 0.77 -27.86
C PHE A 123 -2.89 0.29 -26.54
N ALA A 124 -3.05 -1.02 -26.36
CA ALA A 124 -3.51 -1.59 -25.10
C ALA A 124 -2.50 -1.36 -23.96
N LEU A 125 -1.20 -1.50 -24.23
CA LEU A 125 -0.13 -1.22 -23.25
C LEU A 125 -0.13 0.25 -22.82
N VAL A 126 -0.20 1.18 -23.77
CA VAL A 126 -0.30 2.62 -23.50
C VAL A 126 -1.55 2.93 -22.68
N PHE A 127 -2.68 2.30 -22.99
CA PHE A 127 -3.92 2.49 -22.25
C PHE A 127 -3.80 2.07 -20.78
N LEU A 128 -3.30 0.85 -20.51
CA LEU A 128 -3.10 0.37 -19.15
C LEU A 128 -2.07 1.19 -18.38
N MET A 129 -0.98 1.60 -19.04
CA MET A 129 0.06 2.44 -18.46
C MET A 129 -0.49 3.83 -18.10
N SER A 130 -1.26 4.44 -19.00
CA SER A 130 -1.89 5.74 -18.79
C SER A 130 -2.93 5.71 -17.67
N TRP A 131 -3.73 4.64 -17.58
CA TRP A 131 -4.68 4.45 -16.49
C TRP A 131 -3.96 4.29 -15.15
N SER A 132 -2.94 3.44 -15.11
CA SER A 132 -2.13 3.23 -13.92
C SER A 132 -1.49 4.54 -13.45
N ALA A 133 -0.86 5.28 -14.37
CA ALA A 133 -0.25 6.58 -14.09
C ALA A 133 -1.29 7.59 -13.57
N THR A 134 -2.49 7.63 -14.16
CA THR A 134 -3.58 8.51 -13.71
C THR A 134 -3.99 8.21 -12.26
N ILE A 135 -4.18 6.94 -11.91
CA ILE A 135 -4.50 6.54 -10.54
C ILE A 135 -3.38 6.97 -9.58
N LEU A 136 -2.13 6.69 -9.94
CA LEU A 136 -0.96 7.03 -9.11
C LEU A 136 -0.80 8.54 -8.90
N ILE A 137 -1.01 9.36 -9.94
CA ILE A 137 -0.94 10.82 -9.83
C ILE A 137 -2.05 11.36 -8.92
N LEU A 138 -3.27 10.83 -9.05
CA LEU A 138 -4.38 11.22 -8.19
C LEU A 138 -4.13 10.82 -6.73
N LYS A 139 -3.64 9.60 -6.49
CA LYS A 139 -3.23 9.14 -5.17
C LYS A 139 -2.10 9.98 -4.58
N TYR A 140 -1.05 10.29 -5.36
CA TYR A 140 0.04 11.16 -4.93
C TYR A 140 -0.45 12.52 -4.42
N ARG A 141 -1.39 13.13 -5.16
CA ARG A 141 -2.00 14.42 -4.76
C ARG A 141 -2.83 14.29 -3.49
N LYS A 142 -3.59 13.21 -3.33
CA LYS A 142 -4.37 12.93 -2.11
C LYS A 142 -3.46 12.70 -0.90
N LEU A 143 -2.42 11.87 -1.07
CA LEU A 143 -1.42 11.62 -0.03
C LEU A 143 -0.73 12.91 0.42
N GLY A 144 -0.39 13.80 -0.51
CA GLY A 144 0.16 15.13 -0.18
C GLY A 144 -0.77 15.94 0.72
N LYS A 145 -2.07 16.00 0.39
CA LYS A 145 -3.07 16.67 1.24
C LYS A 145 -3.22 16.03 2.62
N GLN A 146 -3.11 14.70 2.70
CA GLN A 146 -3.18 13.99 3.97
C GLN A 146 -1.96 14.28 4.86
N LYS A 147 -0.75 14.33 4.26
CA LYS A 147 0.47 14.73 4.96
C LYS A 147 0.38 16.16 5.48
N ASP A 148 -0.15 17.10 4.68
CA ASP A 148 -0.38 18.48 5.12
C ASP A 148 -1.36 18.54 6.31
N SER A 149 -2.33 17.62 6.35
CA SER A 149 -3.30 17.54 7.45
C SER A 149 -2.69 17.04 8.76
N MET A 150 -1.52 16.40 8.73
CA MET A 150 -0.81 15.99 9.95
C MET A 150 -0.21 17.17 10.73
N LEU A 151 -0.08 18.35 10.10
CA LEU A 151 0.41 19.54 10.77
C LEU A 151 -0.63 20.22 11.66
N PHE A 152 -1.92 19.83 11.55
CA PHE A 152 -2.97 20.38 12.38
C PHE A 152 -2.80 19.95 13.84
N ASP A 153 -2.91 20.90 14.75
CA ASP A 153 -3.00 20.62 16.17
C ASP A 153 -4.44 20.19 16.52
N THR A 154 -4.72 18.90 16.33
CA THR A 154 -6.05 18.32 16.58
C THR A 154 -6.39 18.25 18.07
N LEU A 155 -5.38 18.23 18.95
CA LEU A 155 -5.54 18.11 20.40
C LEU A 155 -4.70 19.18 21.10
N PRO A 156 -5.11 20.46 21.02
CA PRO A 156 -4.28 21.53 21.54
C PRO A 156 -4.30 21.51 23.08
N THR A 157 -3.19 21.93 23.70
CA THR A 157 -2.98 21.89 25.16
C THR A 157 -3.56 23.10 25.89
N ASP A 158 -4.01 24.11 25.15
CA ASP A 158 -4.68 25.31 25.65
C ASP A 158 -6.12 25.05 26.13
N ILE A 159 -6.80 24.04 25.57
CA ILE A 159 -8.15 23.64 26.01
C ILE A 159 -8.07 22.94 27.38
N SER A 160 -7.19 21.94 27.50
CA SER A 160 -6.91 21.18 28.72
C SER A 160 -5.75 20.22 28.46
N GLU A 161 -4.90 19.97 29.45
CA GLU A 161 -3.87 18.94 29.34
C GLU A 161 -4.47 17.53 29.32
N ASP A 162 -5.53 17.29 30.09
CA ASP A 162 -6.25 16.02 30.14
C ASP A 162 -7.63 16.10 29.45
N ILE A 163 -8.03 15.01 28.80
CA ILE A 163 -9.32 14.82 28.14
C ILE A 163 -10.21 13.99 29.08
N SER A 164 -11.07 14.68 29.81
CA SER A 164 -12.10 14.07 30.67
C SER A 164 -13.49 14.18 30.05
N GLU A 165 -14.49 13.52 30.64
CA GLU A 165 -15.90 13.57 30.22
C GLU A 165 -16.42 15.01 30.05
N LYS A 166 -15.96 15.96 30.88
CA LYS A 166 -16.41 17.35 30.84
C LYS A 166 -15.77 18.16 29.70
N THR A 167 -14.58 17.75 29.26
CA THR A 167 -13.78 18.51 28.29
C THR A 167 -13.85 17.92 26.88
N VAL A 168 -14.16 16.62 26.75
CA VAL A 168 -14.21 15.91 25.44
C VAL A 168 -15.10 16.62 24.41
N ALA A 169 -16.23 17.19 24.83
CA ALA A 169 -17.13 17.94 23.94
C ALA A 169 -16.45 19.15 23.28
N ARG A 170 -15.61 19.89 24.03
CA ARG A 170 -14.85 21.03 23.47
C ARG A 170 -13.80 20.58 22.47
N PHE A 171 -13.17 19.43 22.69
CA PHE A 171 -12.21 18.85 21.74
C PHE A 171 -12.91 18.40 20.46
N ILE A 172 -14.08 17.77 20.56
CA ILE A 172 -14.90 17.39 19.40
C ILE A 172 -15.26 18.64 18.57
N ASP A 173 -15.72 19.72 19.23
CA ASP A 173 -16.05 20.97 18.55
C ASP A 173 -14.82 21.63 17.91
N HIS A 174 -13.66 21.62 18.57
CA HIS A 174 -12.40 22.11 17.99
C HIS A 174 -12.03 21.35 16.72
N VAL A 175 -12.06 20.02 16.77
CA VAL A 175 -11.72 19.16 15.62
C VAL A 175 -12.71 19.36 14.47
N LYS A 176 -14.01 19.51 14.75
CA LYS A 176 -15.05 19.79 13.74
C LYS A 176 -14.89 21.18 13.10
N ASN A 177 -14.30 22.14 13.79
CA ASN A 177 -14.07 23.51 13.31
C ASN A 177 -12.73 23.69 12.56
N LEU A 178 -11.92 22.65 12.44
CA LEU A 178 -10.71 22.70 11.62
C LEU A 178 -11.05 22.93 10.13
N PRO A 179 -10.23 23.65 9.36
CA PRO A 179 -10.46 23.92 7.94
C PRO A 179 -10.12 22.71 7.05
N VAL A 180 -10.44 21.50 7.51
CA VAL A 180 -10.28 20.25 6.79
C VAL A 180 -11.53 19.42 7.03
N ASP A 181 -12.09 18.86 5.96
CA ASP A 181 -13.17 17.91 6.10
C ASP A 181 -12.62 16.65 6.79
N PRO A 182 -13.18 16.22 7.93
CA PRO A 182 -12.72 15.01 8.63
C PRO A 182 -12.62 13.79 7.73
N ARG A 183 -13.46 13.67 6.69
CA ARG A 183 -13.43 12.53 5.76
C ARG A 183 -12.22 12.51 4.83
N GLU A 184 -11.58 13.65 4.63
CA GLU A 184 -10.42 13.79 3.73
C GLU A 184 -9.09 13.53 4.45
N SER A 185 -9.10 13.34 5.78
CA SER A 185 -7.90 13.09 6.58
C SER A 185 -8.10 11.92 7.54
N PHE A 186 -7.27 10.88 7.40
CA PHE A 186 -7.24 9.75 8.32
C PHE A 186 -7.02 10.19 9.77
N LEU A 187 -6.09 11.14 10.01
CA LEU A 187 -5.81 11.66 11.34
C LEU A 187 -7.02 12.34 11.98
N VAL A 188 -7.63 13.29 11.27
CA VAL A 188 -8.76 14.07 11.79
C VAL A 188 -9.96 13.15 12.03
N ASN A 189 -10.27 12.26 11.09
CA ASN A 189 -11.34 11.28 11.26
C ASN A 189 -11.11 10.37 12.47
N ARG A 190 -9.89 9.83 12.63
CA ARG A 190 -9.57 8.86 13.68
C ARG A 190 -9.57 9.51 15.06
N VAL A 191 -9.01 10.72 15.19
CA VAL A 191 -9.08 11.51 16.42
C VAL A 191 -10.53 11.87 16.75
N LEU A 192 -11.30 12.33 15.77
CA LEU A 192 -12.70 12.69 15.98
C LEU A 192 -13.53 11.49 16.46
N ARG A 193 -13.42 10.35 15.78
CA ARG A 193 -14.11 9.11 16.18
C ARG A 193 -13.66 8.63 17.55
N GLY A 194 -12.36 8.69 17.86
CA GLY A 194 -11.85 8.33 19.19
C GLY A 194 -12.44 9.20 20.30
N LEU A 195 -12.54 10.52 20.08
CA LEU A 195 -13.18 11.44 21.03
C LEU A 195 -14.68 11.19 21.16
N GLU A 196 -15.39 10.96 20.04
CA GLU A 196 -16.82 10.64 20.04
C GLU A 196 -17.08 9.31 20.77
N HIS A 197 -16.27 8.27 20.54
CA HIS A 197 -16.32 7.01 21.27
C HIS A 197 -16.06 7.20 22.77
N PHE A 198 -15.06 8.01 23.13
CA PHE A 198 -14.77 8.30 24.54
C PHE A 198 -15.94 9.02 25.23
N SER A 199 -16.62 9.94 24.53
CA SER A 199 -17.76 10.68 25.09
C SER A 199 -18.93 9.79 25.51
N VAL A 200 -19.09 8.63 24.85
CA VAL A 200 -20.16 7.66 25.13
C VAL A 200 -19.68 6.56 26.07
N LEU A 201 -18.52 5.97 25.79
CA LEU A 201 -18.02 4.79 26.49
C LEU A 201 -17.33 5.11 27.82
N LYS A 202 -16.71 6.30 27.93
CA LYS A 202 -16.00 6.79 29.11
C LYS A 202 -14.86 5.89 29.62
N SER A 203 -14.44 4.90 28.84
CA SER A 203 -13.31 4.01 29.13
C SER A 203 -12.20 4.21 28.09
N SER A 204 -10.97 4.37 28.57
CA SER A 204 -9.79 4.54 27.71
C SER A 204 -9.42 3.24 26.99
N SER A 205 -9.59 2.10 27.67
CA SER A 205 -9.31 0.76 27.13
C SER A 205 -10.23 0.39 25.96
N GLU A 206 -11.55 0.62 26.10
CA GLU A 206 -12.49 0.36 25.01
C GLU A 206 -12.22 1.27 23.80
N VAL A 207 -11.90 2.55 24.03
CA VAL A 207 -11.54 3.47 22.92
C VAL A 207 -10.28 3.00 22.21
N SER A 208 -9.26 2.52 22.93
CA SER A 208 -8.06 1.93 22.32
C SER A 208 -8.41 0.73 21.43
N SER A 209 -9.27 -0.18 21.90
CA SER A 209 -9.72 -1.33 21.11
C SER A 209 -10.45 -0.92 19.83
N ARG A 210 -11.34 0.09 19.93
CA ARG A 210 -12.05 0.65 18.76
C ARG A 210 -11.12 1.31 17.75
N LEU A 211 -10.13 2.06 18.23
CA LEU A 211 -9.14 2.70 17.36
C LEU A 211 -8.24 1.66 16.67
N GLN A 212 -7.89 0.56 17.36
CA GLN A 212 -7.15 -0.55 16.75
C GLN A 212 -7.95 -1.19 15.61
N SER A 213 -9.23 -1.52 15.85
CA SER A 213 -10.11 -2.04 14.80
C SER A 213 -10.27 -1.06 13.63
N GLN A 214 -10.35 0.25 13.91
CA GLN A 214 -10.41 1.26 12.86
C GLN A 214 -9.11 1.35 12.05
N SER A 215 -7.93 1.18 12.69
CA SER A 215 -6.65 1.14 11.98
C SER A 215 -6.60 -0.04 10.99
N GLU A 216 -7.03 -1.23 11.42
CA GLU A 216 -7.10 -2.42 10.55
C GLU A 216 -8.04 -2.22 9.36
N ILE A 217 -9.18 -1.55 9.58
CA ILE A 217 -10.12 -1.19 8.50
C ILE A 217 -9.47 -0.21 7.53
N ASP A 218 -8.79 0.82 8.03
CA ASP A 218 -8.12 1.82 7.20
C ASP A 218 -6.97 1.17 6.38
N ALA A 219 -6.22 0.25 6.97
CA ALA A 219 -5.16 -0.51 6.29
C ALA A 219 -5.72 -1.41 5.18
N THR A 220 -6.83 -2.11 5.45
CA THR A 220 -7.52 -2.95 4.46
C THR A 220 -8.08 -2.10 3.31
N ALA A 221 -8.62 -0.92 3.60
CA ALA A 221 -9.09 0.00 2.56
C ALA A 221 -7.95 0.51 1.67
N VAL A 222 -6.78 0.83 2.26
CA VAL A 222 -5.58 1.17 1.48
C VAL A 222 -5.18 0.02 0.57
N ASP A 223 -5.04 -1.23 1.06
CA ASP A 223 -4.66 -2.36 0.21
C ASP A 223 -5.67 -2.62 -0.92
N SER A 224 -6.96 -2.57 -0.60
CA SER A 224 -8.04 -2.75 -1.58
C SER A 224 -8.00 -1.70 -2.70
N SER A 225 -7.62 -0.46 -2.37
CA SER A 225 -7.50 0.60 -3.36
C SER A 225 -6.40 0.37 -4.43
N TYR A 226 -5.46 -0.55 -4.18
CA TYR A 226 -4.43 -0.96 -5.15
C TYR A 226 -4.79 -2.21 -5.96
N THR A 227 -5.90 -2.89 -5.67
CA THR A 227 -6.28 -4.14 -6.37
C THR A 227 -6.27 -3.97 -7.90
N ILE A 228 -6.86 -2.89 -8.42
CA ILE A 228 -6.89 -2.66 -9.87
C ILE A 228 -5.50 -2.37 -10.46
N LEU A 229 -4.62 -1.66 -9.71
CA LEU A 229 -3.25 -1.42 -10.13
C LEU A 229 -2.44 -2.73 -10.19
N LYS A 230 -2.62 -3.61 -9.20
CA LYS A 230 -2.01 -4.96 -9.19
C LYS A 230 -2.46 -5.77 -10.42
N VAL A 231 -3.75 -5.69 -10.79
CA VAL A 231 -4.28 -6.33 -12.02
C VAL A 231 -3.60 -5.77 -13.27
N PHE A 232 -3.43 -4.45 -13.39
CA PHE A 232 -2.74 -3.85 -14.55
C PHE A 232 -1.26 -4.24 -14.62
N ILE A 233 -0.55 -4.23 -13.49
CA ILE A 233 0.86 -4.67 -13.42
C ILE A 233 1.01 -6.12 -13.90
N TRP A 234 0.05 -6.99 -13.58
CA TRP A 234 0.04 -8.37 -14.06
C TRP A 234 -0.37 -8.50 -15.54
N ALA A 235 -1.33 -7.69 -15.99
CA ALA A 235 -1.85 -7.74 -17.36
C ALA A 235 -0.84 -7.23 -18.42
N ILE A 236 -0.03 -6.22 -18.10
CA ILE A 236 0.91 -5.60 -19.05
C ILE A 236 1.93 -6.62 -19.62
N PRO A 237 2.67 -7.41 -18.80
CA PRO A 237 3.56 -8.45 -19.32
C PRO A 237 2.86 -9.54 -20.13
N ILE A 238 1.65 -9.93 -19.73
CA ILE A 238 0.86 -10.94 -20.45
C ILE A 238 0.47 -10.42 -21.83
N LEU A 239 0.04 -9.16 -21.94
CA LEU A 239 -0.24 -8.53 -23.23
C LEU A 239 1.02 -8.43 -24.10
N GLY A 240 2.18 -8.13 -23.50
CA GLY A 240 3.47 -8.20 -24.18
C GLY A 240 3.74 -9.58 -24.75
N PHE A 241 3.59 -10.63 -23.92
CA PHE A 241 3.76 -12.02 -24.35
C PHE A 241 2.82 -12.37 -25.50
N ILE A 242 1.53 -12.00 -25.42
CA ILE A 242 0.55 -12.17 -26.50
C ILE A 242 1.02 -11.47 -27.78
N GLY A 243 1.56 -10.26 -27.68
CA GLY A 243 2.18 -9.54 -28.79
C GLY A 243 3.31 -10.32 -29.46
N THR A 244 4.21 -10.93 -28.67
CA THR A 244 5.25 -11.82 -29.19
C THR A 244 4.67 -13.01 -29.95
N VAL A 245 3.68 -13.69 -29.36
CA VAL A 245 3.06 -14.88 -29.96
C VAL A 245 2.44 -14.51 -31.31
N ILE A 246 1.69 -13.41 -31.38
CA ILE A 246 1.10 -12.92 -32.64
C ILE A 246 2.20 -12.61 -33.66
N GLY A 247 3.26 -11.91 -33.26
CA GLY A 247 4.35 -11.53 -34.18
C GLY A 247 5.14 -12.74 -34.71
N ILE A 248 5.43 -13.73 -33.85
CA ILE A 248 6.10 -14.97 -34.24
C ILE A 248 5.18 -15.81 -35.15
N SER A 249 3.90 -15.96 -34.81
CA SER A 249 2.94 -16.69 -35.65
C SER A 249 2.79 -16.06 -37.03
N ALA A 250 2.74 -14.73 -37.12
CA ALA A 250 2.70 -14.02 -38.39
C ALA A 250 3.99 -14.20 -39.21
N ALA A 251 5.16 -14.14 -38.55
CA ALA A 251 6.45 -14.37 -39.18
C ALA A 251 6.55 -15.77 -39.79
N VAL A 252 6.19 -16.81 -39.02
CA VAL A 252 6.23 -18.20 -39.45
C VAL A 252 5.20 -18.49 -40.56
N GLY A 253 3.98 -17.98 -40.44
CA GLY A 253 2.94 -18.14 -41.46
C GLY A 253 3.28 -17.46 -42.80
N GLY A 254 3.95 -16.31 -42.75
CA GLY A 254 4.45 -15.62 -43.94
C GLY A 254 5.54 -16.40 -44.67
N PHE A 255 6.40 -17.10 -43.93
CA PHE A 255 7.43 -17.98 -44.51
C PHE A 255 6.84 -19.18 -45.24
N SER A 256 5.89 -19.89 -44.59
CA SER A 256 5.29 -21.09 -45.19
C SER A 256 4.54 -20.76 -46.49
N GLY A 257 3.80 -19.65 -46.53
CA GLY A 257 3.10 -19.22 -47.75
C GLY A 257 4.03 -18.70 -48.87
N GLY A 258 5.22 -18.19 -48.52
CA GLY A 258 6.26 -17.81 -49.48
C GLY A 258 6.94 -19.02 -50.12
N MET A 259 7.07 -20.12 -49.37
CA MET A 259 7.67 -21.38 -49.84
C MET A 259 6.81 -22.08 -50.91
N ASP A 260 5.48 -21.99 -50.81
CA ASP A 260 4.54 -22.57 -51.78
C ASP A 260 4.62 -21.92 -53.18
N ASN A 261 5.20 -20.71 -53.27
CA ASN A 261 5.43 -19.97 -54.53
C ASN A 261 6.93 -19.89 -54.90
N ALA A 262 7.81 -20.59 -54.20
CA ALA A 262 9.26 -20.43 -54.31
C ALA A 262 9.86 -21.24 -55.46
N THR A 263 9.74 -20.74 -56.69
CA THR A 263 10.59 -21.16 -57.82
C THR A 263 11.86 -20.31 -57.96
N ASP A 264 12.00 -19.23 -57.19
CA ASP A 264 13.05 -18.22 -57.38
C ASP A 264 13.80 -17.89 -56.07
N ILE A 265 15.14 -17.83 -56.12
CA ILE A 265 16.02 -17.55 -54.97
C ILE A 265 15.72 -16.19 -54.33
N SER A 266 15.25 -15.23 -55.14
CA SER A 266 14.83 -13.90 -54.70
C SER A 266 13.61 -13.95 -53.77
N ALA A 267 12.66 -14.86 -54.00
CA ALA A 267 11.48 -15.05 -53.15
C ALA A 267 11.84 -15.61 -51.77
N LEU A 268 12.88 -16.45 -51.71
CA LEU A 268 13.39 -17.00 -50.45
C LEU A 268 14.09 -15.92 -49.61
N LYS A 269 14.87 -15.03 -50.24
CA LYS A 269 15.51 -13.90 -49.55
C LYS A 269 14.48 -12.94 -48.96
N GLU A 270 13.42 -12.62 -49.71
CA GLU A 270 12.32 -11.77 -49.24
C GLU A 270 11.59 -12.42 -48.05
N SER A 271 11.29 -13.72 -48.16
CA SER A 271 10.63 -14.48 -47.09
C SER A 271 11.46 -14.56 -45.80
N LEU A 272 12.78 -14.72 -45.92
CA LEU A 272 13.69 -14.68 -44.76
C LEU A 272 13.76 -13.26 -44.14
N GLY A 273 13.72 -12.23 -44.98
CA GLY A 273 13.64 -10.84 -44.54
C GLY A 273 12.35 -10.57 -43.76
N SER A 274 11.21 -11.01 -44.26
CA SER A 274 9.91 -10.82 -43.59
C SER A 274 9.82 -11.58 -42.26
N VAL A 275 10.37 -12.80 -42.18
CA VAL A 275 10.45 -13.57 -40.92
C VAL A 275 11.28 -12.83 -39.89
N THR A 276 12.47 -12.36 -40.29
CA THR A 276 13.39 -11.66 -39.39
C THR A 276 12.77 -10.34 -38.89
N GLY A 277 12.08 -9.60 -39.76
CA GLY A 277 11.34 -8.40 -39.40
C GLY A 277 10.17 -8.66 -38.44
N GLY A 278 9.38 -9.72 -38.70
CA GLY A 278 8.27 -10.12 -37.82
C GLY A 278 8.74 -10.57 -36.44
N LEU A 279 9.85 -11.32 -36.38
CA LEU A 279 10.47 -11.74 -35.12
C LEU A 279 11.04 -10.55 -34.32
N SER A 280 11.73 -9.61 -35.00
CA SER A 280 12.17 -8.37 -34.36
C SER A 280 10.98 -7.55 -33.84
N THR A 281 9.89 -7.55 -34.60
CA THR A 281 8.66 -6.84 -34.23
C THR A 281 8.06 -7.39 -32.93
N ALA A 282 8.00 -8.73 -32.86
CA ALA A 282 7.55 -9.49 -31.73
C ALA A 282 8.36 -9.17 -30.47
N PHE A 283 9.70 -9.26 -30.55
CA PHE A 283 10.56 -9.04 -29.39
C PHE A 283 10.49 -7.62 -28.83
N ASP A 284 10.49 -6.57 -29.67
CA ASP A 284 10.43 -5.23 -29.08
C ASP A 284 9.06 -4.94 -28.45
N THR A 285 7.97 -5.56 -28.93
CA THR A 285 6.65 -5.44 -28.29
C THR A 285 6.69 -5.93 -26.84
N THR A 286 7.38 -7.05 -26.61
CA THR A 286 7.56 -7.62 -25.27
C THR A 286 8.52 -6.79 -24.44
N LEU A 287 9.62 -6.30 -25.02
CA LEU A 287 10.54 -5.40 -24.35
C LEU A 287 9.82 -4.14 -23.84
N VAL A 288 8.99 -3.52 -24.69
CA VAL A 288 8.19 -2.34 -24.33
C VAL A 288 7.23 -2.66 -23.19
N ALA A 289 6.52 -3.79 -23.28
CA ALA A 289 5.60 -4.20 -22.22
C ALA A 289 6.31 -4.37 -20.86
N LEU A 290 7.50 -5.01 -20.85
CA LEU A 290 8.27 -5.19 -19.62
C LEU A 290 8.76 -3.85 -19.05
N VAL A 291 9.27 -2.96 -19.91
CA VAL A 291 9.68 -1.61 -19.49
C VAL A 291 8.51 -0.82 -18.93
N MET A 292 7.34 -0.85 -19.59
CA MET A 292 6.13 -0.18 -19.11
C MET A 292 5.62 -0.76 -17.79
N SER A 293 5.64 -2.09 -17.64
CA SER A 293 5.27 -2.75 -16.38
C SER A 293 6.19 -2.30 -15.24
N MET A 294 7.49 -2.24 -15.51
CA MET A 294 8.48 -1.74 -14.55
C MET A 294 8.18 -0.29 -14.15
N LEU A 295 7.90 0.59 -15.11
CA LEU A 295 7.57 2.00 -14.86
C LEU A 295 6.29 2.20 -14.04
N VAL A 296 5.37 1.23 -14.02
CA VAL A 296 4.16 1.28 -13.19
C VAL A 296 4.38 0.63 -11.83
N MET A 297 5.03 -0.54 -11.80
CA MET A 297 5.21 -1.36 -10.60
C MET A 297 6.01 -0.62 -9.53
N PHE A 298 7.15 0.00 -9.90
CA PHE A 298 8.01 0.67 -8.93
C PHE A 298 7.32 1.86 -8.23
N PRO A 299 6.72 2.83 -8.95
CA PRO A 299 5.98 3.90 -8.32
C PRO A 299 4.76 3.41 -7.52
N SER A 300 4.07 2.37 -7.99
CA SER A 300 2.93 1.79 -7.27
C SER A 300 3.34 1.26 -5.89
N SER A 301 4.38 0.43 -5.83
CA SER A 301 4.89 -0.10 -4.55
C SER A 301 5.40 1.02 -3.62
N SER A 302 6.06 2.03 -4.18
CA SER A 302 6.51 3.19 -3.40
C SER A 302 5.34 4.02 -2.84
N MET A 303 4.26 4.17 -3.62
CA MET A 303 3.05 4.88 -3.17
C MET A 303 2.34 4.11 -2.07
N GLN A 304 2.17 2.79 -2.25
CA GLN A 304 1.52 1.92 -1.27
C GLN A 304 2.26 2.01 0.08
N LYS A 305 3.59 1.85 0.05
CA LYS A 305 4.43 2.03 1.25
C LYS A 305 4.23 3.40 1.91
N SER A 306 4.14 4.47 1.12
CA SER A 306 3.98 5.82 1.66
C SER A 306 2.61 6.06 2.29
N GLU A 307 1.55 5.38 1.83
CA GLU A 307 0.22 5.39 2.43
C GLU A 307 0.19 4.55 3.72
N GLU A 308 0.85 3.39 3.74
CA GLU A 308 1.01 2.55 4.94
C GLU A 308 1.81 3.30 6.04
N ASP A 309 2.93 3.95 5.67
CA ASP A 309 3.72 4.77 6.58
C ASP A 309 2.87 5.91 7.18
N LEU A 310 1.99 6.51 6.39
CA LEU A 310 1.06 7.53 6.88
C LEU A 310 0.09 6.95 7.91
N LEU A 311 -0.51 5.79 7.66
CA LEU A 311 -1.43 5.14 8.60
C LEU A 311 -0.73 4.83 9.93
N ASN A 312 0.49 4.30 9.88
CA ASN A 312 1.33 4.05 11.04
C ASN A 312 1.58 5.33 11.84
N TRP A 313 1.83 6.46 11.17
CA TRP A 313 2.01 7.74 11.85
C TRP A 313 0.73 8.24 12.52
N VAL A 314 -0.44 7.96 11.94
CA VAL A 314 -1.72 8.30 12.55
C VAL A 314 -1.97 7.44 13.80
N ASP A 315 -1.66 6.15 13.76
CA ASP A 315 -1.77 5.26 14.92
C ASP A 315 -0.85 5.72 16.06
N GLU A 316 0.42 5.98 15.72
CA GLU A 316 1.39 6.53 16.67
C GLU A 316 0.88 7.83 17.29
N TYR A 317 0.33 8.75 16.47
CA TYR A 317 -0.23 10.00 16.97
C TYR A 317 -1.37 9.75 17.95
N CYS A 318 -2.31 8.84 17.62
CA CYS A 318 -3.44 8.52 18.49
C CYS A 318 -2.98 7.90 19.80
N ASN A 319 -2.02 6.97 19.76
CA ASN A 319 -1.49 6.34 20.96
C ASN A 319 -0.77 7.35 21.86
N GLU A 320 0.11 8.16 21.28
CA GLU A 320 0.97 9.09 22.03
C GLU A 320 0.25 10.35 22.48
N ASN A 321 -0.74 10.84 21.73
CA ASN A 321 -1.36 12.14 21.99
C ASN A 321 -2.84 12.08 22.36
N LEU A 322 -3.59 11.07 21.90
CA LEU A 322 -5.00 10.93 22.25
C LEU A 322 -5.16 10.03 23.48
N LEU A 323 -4.75 8.77 23.38
CA LEU A 323 -4.99 7.76 24.41
C LEU A 323 -4.33 8.12 25.75
N LYS A 324 -3.08 8.60 25.73
CA LYS A 324 -2.37 9.02 26.96
C LYS A 324 -3.07 10.15 27.73
N ARG A 325 -3.89 10.97 27.05
CA ARG A 325 -4.60 12.10 27.66
C ARG A 325 -6.03 11.77 28.06
N LEU A 326 -6.55 10.57 27.75
CA LEU A 326 -7.89 10.17 28.18
C LEU A 326 -7.89 9.87 29.68
N LYS A 327 -8.74 10.56 30.44
CA LYS A 327 -8.93 10.33 31.88
C LYS A 327 -10.32 9.77 32.13
N GLU A 328 -10.36 8.54 32.62
CA GLU A 328 -11.59 7.89 33.02
C GLU A 328 -12.25 8.67 34.17
N PRO A 329 -13.59 8.73 34.21
CA PRO A 329 -14.28 9.38 35.31
C PRO A 329 -13.90 8.68 36.61
N ASP A 330 -13.43 9.44 37.59
CA ASP A 330 -13.09 8.92 38.90
C ASP A 330 -14.32 8.21 39.47
N HIS A 331 -14.30 6.88 39.42
CA HIS A 331 -15.28 6.07 40.11
C HIS A 331 -14.98 6.27 41.59
N GLY A 332 -15.72 7.19 42.23
CA GLY A 332 -15.58 7.61 43.62
C GLY A 332 -15.20 6.44 44.54
N GLY A 333 -13.90 6.22 44.66
CA GLY A 333 -13.25 5.26 45.51
C GLY A 333 -12.53 6.10 46.54
N GLY A 334 -13.30 6.55 47.55
CA GLY A 334 -12.74 7.23 48.70
C GLY A 334 -11.55 6.45 49.25
N GLY A 335 -10.50 7.19 49.64
CA GLY A 335 -9.24 6.66 50.12
C GLY A 335 -9.39 5.51 51.12
N GLY A 336 -9.30 4.29 50.60
CA GLY A 336 -9.30 3.05 51.35
C GLY A 336 -8.22 2.14 50.79
N ASP A 337 -7.07 2.20 51.45
CA ASP A 337 -5.97 1.23 51.42
C ASP A 337 -5.50 0.75 50.02
N GLU A 338 -4.41 1.35 49.54
CA GLU A 338 -3.68 0.96 48.31
C GLU A 338 -3.33 -0.54 48.26
N LYS A 339 -3.31 -1.22 49.41
CA LYS A 339 -3.13 -2.68 49.50
C LYS A 339 -4.34 -3.48 49.06
N ASP A 340 -5.56 -2.98 49.27
CA ASP A 340 -6.78 -3.68 48.87
C ASP A 340 -7.04 -3.56 47.38
N HIS A 341 -6.72 -2.42 46.76
CA HIS A 341 -6.80 -2.27 45.31
C HIS A 341 -5.80 -3.18 44.59
N ARG A 342 -4.56 -3.27 45.11
CA ARG A 342 -3.54 -4.19 44.57
C ARG A 342 -3.91 -5.66 44.75
N ARG A 343 -4.55 -6.02 45.87
CA ARG A 343 -5.08 -7.37 46.10
C ARG A 343 -6.28 -7.68 45.20
N LEU A 344 -7.17 -6.73 44.97
CA LEU A 344 -8.33 -6.91 44.10
C LEU A 344 -7.88 -7.09 42.65
N ILE A 345 -6.94 -6.25 42.18
CA ILE A 345 -6.29 -6.38 40.87
C ILE A 345 -5.57 -7.71 40.74
N GLN A 346 -4.80 -8.13 41.74
CA GLN A 346 -4.14 -9.44 41.72
C GLN A 346 -5.19 -10.56 41.61
N LYS A 347 -6.30 -10.47 42.35
CA LYS A 347 -7.35 -11.49 42.38
C LYS A 347 -8.18 -11.52 41.10
N THR A 348 -8.39 -10.39 40.43
CA THR A 348 -9.04 -10.33 39.11
C THR A 348 -8.10 -10.76 37.99
N ILE A 349 -6.82 -10.41 38.05
CA ILE A 349 -5.78 -10.91 37.14
C ILE A 349 -5.66 -12.43 37.29
N ASP A 350 -5.56 -12.97 38.50
CA ASP A 350 -5.47 -14.41 38.73
C ASP A 350 -6.74 -15.14 38.27
N LYS A 351 -7.92 -14.53 38.46
CA LYS A 351 -9.19 -15.11 38.00
C LYS A 351 -9.37 -15.04 36.48
N ALA A 352 -8.89 -13.99 35.83
CA ALA A 352 -8.90 -13.86 34.37
C ALA A 352 -7.82 -14.75 33.72
N MET A 353 -6.63 -14.83 34.33
CA MET A 353 -5.55 -15.72 33.90
C MET A 353 -5.91 -17.19 34.10
N ALA A 354 -6.65 -17.56 35.15
CA ALA A 354 -7.08 -18.94 35.35
C ALA A 354 -7.97 -19.44 34.19
N ASN A 355 -8.86 -18.60 33.68
CA ASN A 355 -9.68 -18.95 32.52
C ASN A 355 -8.83 -19.04 31.22
N HIS A 356 -7.88 -18.12 31.06
CA HIS A 356 -7.02 -18.08 29.87
C HIS A 356 -5.98 -19.22 29.83
N HIS A 357 -5.47 -19.66 30.99
CA HIS A 357 -4.56 -20.81 31.11
C HIS A 357 -5.28 -22.13 30.83
N ALA A 358 -6.55 -22.27 31.24
CA ALA A 358 -7.35 -23.46 30.92
C ALA A 358 -7.59 -23.59 29.41
N GLU A 359 -7.92 -22.49 28.72
CA GLU A 359 -8.04 -22.47 27.26
C GLU A 359 -6.69 -22.73 26.57
N LEU A 360 -5.60 -22.14 27.05
CA LEU A 360 -4.26 -22.38 26.50
C LEU A 360 -3.80 -23.83 26.68
N GLN A 361 -4.04 -24.46 27.82
CA GLN A 361 -3.68 -25.86 28.04
C GLN A 361 -4.47 -26.79 27.12
N THR A 362 -5.78 -26.55 26.97
CA THR A 362 -6.58 -27.32 25.99
C THR A 362 -6.12 -27.09 24.55
N TRP A 363 -5.65 -25.88 24.21
CA TRP A 363 -5.05 -25.59 22.92
C TRP A 363 -3.70 -26.28 22.71
N ILE A 364 -2.85 -26.34 23.74
CA ILE A 364 -1.56 -27.03 23.71
C ILE A 364 -1.76 -28.54 23.52
N GLU A 365 -2.69 -29.14 24.26
CA GLU A 365 -3.01 -30.58 24.16
C GLU A 365 -3.60 -30.92 22.76
N LYS A 366 -4.41 -30.01 22.21
CA LYS A 366 -4.95 -30.15 20.84
C LYS A 366 -3.87 -29.96 19.77
N LEU A 367 -2.90 -29.07 20.00
CA LEU A 367 -1.74 -28.86 19.13
C LEU A 367 -0.79 -30.06 19.15
N GLU A 368 -0.55 -30.67 20.31
CA GLU A 368 0.23 -31.91 20.41
C GLU A 368 -0.46 -33.06 19.68
N GLY A 369 -1.78 -33.22 19.82
CA GLY A 369 -2.56 -34.22 19.07
C GLY A 369 -2.57 -33.99 17.56
N ILE A 370 -2.63 -32.73 17.11
CA ILE A 370 -2.49 -32.36 15.69
C ILE A 370 -1.05 -32.59 15.22
N GLY A 371 -0.06 -32.31 16.06
CA GLY A 371 1.36 -32.52 15.78
C GLY A 371 1.71 -34.00 15.57
N ASP A 372 1.21 -34.88 16.43
CA ASP A 372 1.44 -36.32 16.33
C ASP A 372 0.75 -36.94 15.11
N THR A 373 -0.48 -36.52 14.81
CA THR A 373 -1.21 -37.00 13.63
C THR A 373 -0.59 -36.48 12.33
N LEU A 374 -0.20 -35.21 12.28
CA LEU A 374 0.48 -34.61 11.13
C LEU A 374 1.85 -35.23 10.89
N SER A 375 2.64 -35.45 11.96
CA SER A 375 3.95 -36.11 11.87
C SER A 375 3.83 -37.51 11.30
N GLN A 376 2.90 -38.33 11.81
CA GLN A 376 2.65 -39.67 11.29
C GLN A 376 2.17 -39.66 9.83
N GLN A 377 1.37 -38.68 9.44
CA GLN A 377 0.85 -38.56 8.08
C GLN A 377 1.93 -38.08 7.10
N VAL A 378 2.80 -37.17 7.53
CA VAL A 378 3.96 -36.69 6.75
C VAL A 378 4.99 -37.80 6.57
N VAL A 379 5.33 -38.57 7.60
CA VAL A 379 6.27 -39.70 7.50
C VAL A 379 5.74 -40.77 6.55
N LYS A 380 4.45 -41.12 6.63
CA LYS A 380 3.81 -42.06 5.70
C LYS A 380 3.75 -41.53 4.26
N SER A 381 3.52 -40.24 4.08
CA SER A 381 3.51 -39.61 2.76
C SER A 381 4.92 -39.55 2.15
N TRP A 382 5.94 -39.26 2.97
CA TRP A 382 7.34 -39.24 2.54
C TRP A 382 7.82 -40.62 2.10
N GLY A 383 7.49 -41.69 2.82
CA GLY A 383 7.82 -43.05 2.40
C GLY A 383 7.22 -43.42 1.04
N LYS A 384 5.95 -43.04 0.78
CA LYS A 384 5.31 -43.28 -0.52
C LYS A 384 5.94 -42.48 -1.66
N ILE A 385 6.44 -41.28 -1.38
CA ILE A 385 7.11 -40.43 -2.37
C ILE A 385 8.50 -41.01 -2.68
N ASP A 386 9.23 -41.46 -1.66
CA ASP A 386 10.55 -42.06 -1.80
C ASP A 386 10.51 -43.36 -2.62
N ASP A 387 9.57 -44.26 -2.32
CA ASP A 387 9.38 -45.49 -3.09
C ASP A 387 9.06 -45.21 -4.56
N LYS A 388 8.21 -44.20 -4.83
CA LYS A 388 7.82 -43.83 -6.20
C LYS A 388 8.98 -43.19 -6.98
N ILE A 389 9.83 -42.42 -6.30
CA ILE A 389 11.04 -41.85 -6.90
C ILE A 389 12.04 -42.95 -7.22
N ARG A 390 12.20 -43.94 -6.34
CA ARG A 390 13.12 -45.07 -6.56
C ARG A 390 12.68 -45.93 -7.74
N GLU A 391 11.38 -46.24 -7.84
CA GLU A 391 10.82 -46.95 -9.01
C GLU A 391 11.01 -46.18 -10.33
N GLN A 392 10.81 -44.85 -10.31
CA GLN A 392 11.06 -44.02 -11.50
C GLN A 392 12.54 -43.99 -11.90
N GLN A 393 13.45 -43.92 -10.93
CA GLN A 393 14.89 -43.93 -11.20
C GLN A 393 15.36 -45.29 -11.76
N GLU A 394 14.86 -46.40 -11.22
CA GLU A 394 15.16 -47.74 -11.75
C GLU A 394 14.63 -47.91 -13.18
N ALA A 395 13.43 -47.42 -13.48
CA ALA A 395 12.86 -47.44 -14.83
C ALA A 395 13.67 -46.59 -15.82
N GLN A 396 14.09 -45.39 -15.41
CA GLN A 396 14.95 -44.50 -16.22
C GLN A 396 16.33 -45.12 -16.48
N LEU A 397 16.93 -45.76 -15.46
CA LEU A 397 18.21 -46.47 -15.61
C LEU A 397 18.11 -47.64 -16.59
N ALA A 398 17.01 -48.41 -16.54
CA ALA A 398 16.76 -49.51 -17.46
C ALA A 398 16.58 -49.02 -18.91
N GLU A 399 15.86 -47.91 -19.11
CA GLU A 399 15.69 -47.28 -20.43
C GLU A 399 17.03 -46.78 -21.00
N VAL A 400 17.85 -46.13 -20.17
CA VAL A 400 19.19 -45.67 -20.57
C VAL A 400 20.11 -46.84 -20.94
N GLN A 401 20.08 -47.94 -20.19
CA GLN A 401 20.84 -49.15 -20.55
C GLN A 401 20.38 -49.77 -21.88
N GLN A 402 19.08 -49.73 -22.17
CA GLN A 402 18.56 -50.24 -23.44
C GLN A 402 18.99 -49.37 -24.63
N VAL A 403 19.02 -48.05 -24.46
CA VAL A 403 19.52 -47.11 -25.48
C VAL A 403 21.02 -47.32 -25.71
N MET A 404 21.81 -47.52 -24.66
CA MET A 404 23.25 -47.82 -24.81
C MET A 404 23.49 -49.10 -25.61
N LYS A 405 22.78 -50.20 -25.32
CA LYS A 405 22.90 -51.45 -26.09
C LYS A 405 22.51 -51.27 -27.56
N HIS A 406 21.52 -50.43 -27.84
CA HIS A 406 21.14 -50.11 -29.21
C HIS A 406 22.23 -49.35 -29.95
N LEU A 407 22.92 -48.42 -29.28
CA LEU A 407 24.05 -47.69 -29.86
C LEU A 407 25.24 -48.60 -30.16
N GLU A 408 25.61 -49.49 -29.22
CA GLU A 408 26.68 -50.48 -29.44
C GLU A 408 26.37 -51.40 -30.64
N SER A 409 25.13 -51.87 -30.77
CA SER A 409 24.71 -52.70 -31.92
C SER A 409 24.76 -51.94 -33.26
N VAL A 410 24.44 -50.65 -33.25
CA VAL A 410 24.53 -49.80 -34.45
C VAL A 410 25.99 -49.53 -34.81
N GLU A 411 26.84 -49.30 -33.82
CA GLU A 411 28.29 -49.14 -34.00
C GLU A 411 28.93 -50.40 -34.59
N GLU A 412 28.62 -51.59 -34.07
CA GLU A 412 29.10 -52.85 -34.64
C GLU A 412 28.67 -53.03 -36.11
N LYS A 413 27.41 -52.71 -36.42
CA LYS A 413 26.89 -52.78 -37.81
C LYS A 413 27.57 -51.77 -38.73
N MET A 414 27.84 -50.55 -38.27
CA MET A 414 28.56 -49.55 -39.06
C MET A 414 30.02 -49.99 -39.29
N THR A 415 30.69 -50.53 -38.28
CA THR A 415 32.06 -51.04 -38.38
C THR A 415 32.15 -52.24 -39.35
N ALA A 416 31.15 -53.13 -39.32
CA ALA A 416 31.06 -54.25 -40.26
C ALA A 416 30.76 -53.83 -41.71
N LEU A 417 29.94 -52.78 -41.91
CA LEU A 417 29.71 -52.22 -43.24
C LEU A 417 30.95 -51.50 -43.80
N GLN A 418 31.71 -50.82 -42.94
CA GLN A 418 32.96 -50.18 -43.35
C GLN A 418 34.03 -51.20 -43.78
N SER A 419 34.17 -52.32 -43.07
CA SER A 419 35.14 -53.37 -43.44
C SER A 419 34.76 -54.14 -44.71
N ALA A 420 33.45 -54.27 -44.99
CA ALA A 420 32.95 -54.85 -46.24
C ALA A 420 33.14 -53.93 -47.46
N HIS A 421 33.35 -52.63 -47.25
CA HIS A 421 33.56 -51.66 -48.33
C HIS A 421 35.04 -51.44 -48.67
N THR A 422 35.97 -51.88 -47.81
CA THR A 422 37.43 -51.74 -47.98
C THR A 422 38.13 -53.04 -48.42
N SER A 423 37.39 -54.13 -48.60
CA SER A 423 37.84 -55.39 -49.22
C SER A 423 37.30 -55.47 -50.65
#